data_AF-A0A5N6AAA0-F1
#
_entry.id   AF-A0A5N6AAA0-F1
#
_cell.length_a   1.000
_cell.length_b   1.000
_cell.length_c   1.000
_cell.angle_alpha   90.00
_cell.angle_beta   90.00
_cell.angle_gamma   90.00
#
_symmetry.space_group_name_H-M   'P 1'
#
loop_
_entity.id
_entity.type
_entity.pdbx_description
1 polymer ?
#
loop_
_entity_poly.entity_id
_entity_poly.type
_entity_poly.pdbx_seq_one_letter_code
_entity_poly.pdbx_strand_id
1 'polypeptide(L)'
;MAPSAAVEHRALDGIAYRLAADLDLSRPATSVVEVVADGRLYELTAGPAALAEAVAASLGVTAFDSELAFQGGTLRTATTSEYDAQAQQVENPTLVVWQGRRFSLVTRLYRAALTDVLLLLRTLGIAEHDDGITLTPDASAGTRLARPATVVKEVPTLGLVEMGRPTREHTVQLPPWQGASVPSGELFRDTLSDGRPFFVLSGSAVWATIVPLADTTADRVPALVDGLDLRAVG
;
A
#
# COMPACT_ATOMS: atom_id res chain seq x y z
N MET A 1 -8.99 14.27 -28.98
CA MET A 1 -8.97 13.61 -27.67
C MET A 1 -7.53 13.43 -27.27
N ALA A 2 -7.11 13.97 -26.13
CA ALA A 2 -5.82 13.61 -25.55
C ALA A 2 -5.87 12.10 -25.20
N PRO A 3 -4.77 11.34 -25.35
CA PRO A 3 -4.74 9.97 -24.89
C PRO A 3 -5.03 9.93 -23.39
N SER A 4 -5.94 9.06 -22.95
CA SER A 4 -6.16 8.78 -21.53
C SER A 4 -4.83 8.43 -20.87
N ALA A 5 -4.47 9.11 -19.79
CA ALA A 5 -3.28 8.75 -19.03
C ALA A 5 -3.49 7.34 -18.45
N ALA A 6 -2.46 6.50 -18.51
CA ALA A 6 -2.49 5.16 -17.94
C ALA A 6 -1.24 4.92 -17.10
N VAL A 7 -1.44 4.33 -15.92
CA VAL A 7 -0.37 3.93 -15.00
C VAL A 7 -0.60 2.50 -14.55
N GLU A 8 0.49 1.83 -14.21
CA GLU A 8 0.49 0.50 -13.63
C GLU A 8 1.25 0.52 -12.31
N HIS A 9 0.70 -0.16 -11.31
CA HIS A 9 1.26 -0.24 -9.97
C HIS A 9 1.29 -1.68 -9.52
N ARG A 10 2.50 -2.21 -9.28
CA ARG A 10 2.70 -3.55 -8.76
C ARG A 10 2.66 -3.56 -7.24
N ALA A 11 1.78 -4.39 -6.71
CA ALA A 11 1.62 -4.63 -5.30
C ALA A 11 2.68 -5.62 -4.79
N LEU A 12 2.91 -5.58 -3.48
CA LEU A 12 3.89 -6.42 -2.80
C LEU A 12 3.61 -7.94 -2.92
N ASP A 13 2.39 -8.34 -3.24
CA ASP A 13 2.01 -9.73 -3.51
C ASP A 13 2.19 -10.17 -4.97
N GLY A 14 2.72 -9.28 -5.83
CA GLY A 14 3.00 -9.56 -7.23
C GLY A 14 1.94 -9.09 -8.22
N ILE A 15 0.73 -8.79 -7.76
CA ILE A 15 -0.37 -8.35 -8.63
C ILE A 15 -0.14 -6.91 -9.06
N ALA A 16 -0.29 -6.62 -10.35
CA ALA A 16 -0.28 -5.24 -10.84
C ALA A 16 -1.72 -4.75 -11.04
N TYR A 17 -1.95 -3.47 -10.79
CA TYR A 17 -3.21 -2.78 -11.02
C TYR A 17 -2.97 -1.69 -12.07
N ARG A 18 -3.79 -1.70 -13.11
CA ARG A 18 -3.79 -0.69 -14.17
C ARG A 18 -4.93 0.28 -13.92
N LEU A 19 -4.62 1.57 -13.99
CA LEU A 19 -5.57 2.66 -13.97
C LEU A 19 -5.44 3.43 -15.27
N ALA A 20 -6.55 3.63 -15.99
CA ALA A 20 -6.59 4.53 -17.14
C ALA A 20 -7.85 5.39 -17.11
N ALA A 21 -7.66 6.71 -17.23
CA ALA A 21 -8.74 7.69 -17.20
C ALA A 21 -8.28 9.03 -17.79
N ASP A 22 -9.23 9.94 -18.03
CA ASP A 22 -8.96 11.37 -18.26
C ASP A 22 -8.80 12.10 -16.91
N LEU A 23 -7.82 11.66 -16.12
CA LEU A 23 -7.49 12.16 -14.79
C LEU A 23 -5.98 12.35 -14.66
N ASP A 24 -5.57 13.21 -13.72
CA ASP A 24 -4.16 13.31 -13.35
C ASP A 24 -3.75 12.07 -12.54
N LEU A 25 -3.04 11.14 -13.18
CA LEU A 25 -2.53 9.93 -12.53
C LEU A 25 -1.07 10.08 -12.06
N SER A 26 -0.47 11.27 -12.14
CA SER A 26 0.97 11.48 -11.91
C SER A 26 1.44 11.34 -10.46
N ARG A 27 0.54 11.47 -9.48
CA ARG A 27 0.88 11.30 -8.06
C ARG A 27 1.45 9.90 -7.78
N PRO A 28 2.32 9.71 -6.78
CA PRO A 28 2.83 8.39 -6.46
C PRO A 28 1.76 7.45 -5.90
N ALA A 29 2.08 6.15 -5.92
CA ALA A 29 1.31 5.11 -5.24
C ALA A 29 2.18 4.43 -4.17
N THR A 30 1.56 3.91 -3.13
CA THR A 30 2.20 3.01 -2.18
C THR A 30 1.54 1.64 -2.24
N SER A 31 2.28 0.57 -1.96
CA SER A 31 1.72 -0.76 -1.73
C SER A 31 1.94 -1.17 -0.29
N VAL A 32 0.93 -1.75 0.35
CA VAL A 32 1.00 -2.21 1.74
C VAL A 32 0.67 -3.69 1.78
N VAL A 33 1.42 -4.44 2.60
CA VAL A 33 1.11 -5.84 2.88
C VAL A 33 1.44 -6.17 4.32
N GLU A 34 0.69 -7.12 4.86
CA GLU A 34 1.01 -7.74 6.13
C GLU A 34 1.61 -9.12 5.90
N VAL A 35 2.69 -9.41 6.62
CA VAL A 35 3.39 -10.68 6.60
C VAL A 35 3.34 -11.30 7.99
N VAL A 36 3.07 -12.60 8.05
CA VAL A 36 3.29 -13.41 9.24
C VAL A 36 4.64 -14.08 9.12
N ALA A 37 5.52 -13.86 10.10
CA ALA A 37 6.78 -14.58 10.28
C ALA A 37 6.97 -14.87 11.78
N ASP A 38 7.37 -16.10 12.10
CA ASP A 38 7.54 -16.55 13.49
C ASP A 38 6.32 -16.24 14.41
N GLY A 39 5.11 -16.41 13.86
CA GLY A 39 3.86 -16.14 14.58
C GLY A 39 3.55 -14.65 14.84
N ARG A 40 4.38 -13.73 14.36
CA ARG A 40 4.21 -12.27 14.48
C ARG A 40 3.77 -11.66 13.16
N LEU A 41 2.95 -10.61 13.26
CA LEU A 41 2.49 -9.83 12.11
C LEU A 41 3.40 -8.62 11.90
N TYR A 42 3.79 -8.39 10.65
CA TYR A 42 4.62 -7.28 10.23
C TYR A 42 3.97 -6.57 9.05
N GLU A 43 3.78 -5.26 9.16
CA GLU A 43 3.34 -4.44 8.04
C GLU A 43 4.56 -3.93 7.27
N LEU A 44 4.54 -4.08 5.95
CA LEU A 44 5.54 -3.52 5.05
C LEU A 44 4.84 -2.61 4.05
N THR A 45 5.44 -1.44 3.82
CA THR A 45 4.95 -0.48 2.83
C THR A 45 6.04 -0.24 1.79
N ALA A 46 5.70 -0.38 0.51
CA ALA A 46 6.55 0.03 -0.60
C ALA A 46 6.00 1.29 -1.27
N GLY A 47 6.88 2.04 -1.90
CA GLY A 47 6.52 3.22 -2.69
C GLY A 47 7.73 3.75 -3.45
N PRO A 48 7.64 4.95 -4.05
CA PRO A 48 8.77 5.56 -4.75
C PRO A 48 10.01 5.63 -3.86
N ALA A 49 11.20 5.73 -4.46
CA ALA A 49 12.46 5.80 -3.71
C ALA A 49 12.47 6.92 -2.64
N ALA A 50 11.75 8.02 -2.87
CA ALA A 50 11.62 9.13 -1.92
C ALA A 50 10.79 8.80 -0.66
N LEU A 51 10.01 7.70 -0.66
CA LEU A 51 9.21 7.28 0.50
C LEU A 51 10.10 7.04 1.71
N ALA A 52 11.23 6.35 1.53
CA ALA A 52 12.23 6.09 2.56
C ALA A 52 12.61 7.36 3.35
N GLU A 53 13.04 8.39 2.62
CA GLU A 53 13.48 9.66 3.22
C GLU A 53 12.32 10.43 3.83
N ALA A 54 11.14 10.41 3.20
CA ALA A 54 9.94 11.05 3.74
C ALA A 54 9.54 10.43 5.10
N VAL A 55 9.57 9.10 5.21
CA VAL A 55 9.27 8.38 6.46
C VAL A 55 10.35 8.67 7.51
N ALA A 56 11.64 8.58 7.14
CA ALA A 56 12.74 8.89 8.05
C ALA A 56 12.61 10.33 8.61
N ALA A 57 12.39 11.32 7.75
CA ALA A 57 12.20 12.70 8.14
C ALA A 57 10.97 12.90 9.06
N SER A 58 9.85 12.23 8.77
CA SER A 58 8.64 12.30 9.62
C SER A 58 8.86 11.76 11.03
N LEU A 59 9.81 10.85 11.20
CA LEU A 59 10.20 10.25 12.48
C LEU A 59 11.38 10.99 13.14
N GLY A 60 11.85 12.09 12.54
CA GLY A 60 13.00 12.85 13.05
C GLY A 60 14.35 12.13 12.90
N VAL A 61 14.43 11.11 12.04
CA VAL A 61 15.67 10.38 11.76
C VAL A 61 16.55 11.26 10.87
N THR A 62 17.70 11.66 11.39
CA THR A 62 18.70 12.48 10.66
C THR A 62 19.89 11.68 10.17
N ALA A 63 20.09 10.47 10.71
CA ALA A 63 21.12 9.53 10.31
C ALA A 63 20.62 8.09 10.55
N PHE A 64 21.10 7.15 9.75
CA PHE A 64 20.87 5.73 9.94
C PHE A 64 21.99 5.10 10.78
N ASP A 65 21.63 4.17 11.66
CA ASP A 65 22.56 3.42 12.51
C ASP A 65 23.37 2.40 11.72
N SER A 66 22.78 1.86 10.65
CA SER A 66 23.41 0.89 9.77
C SER A 66 23.04 1.09 8.31
N GLU A 67 23.95 0.72 7.43
CA GLU A 67 23.77 0.69 5.97
C GLU A 67 24.54 -0.50 5.40
N LEU A 68 23.88 -1.34 4.60
CA LEU A 68 24.50 -2.52 3.97
C LEU A 68 23.80 -2.92 2.66
N ALA A 69 24.54 -3.57 1.76
CA ALA A 69 23.96 -4.13 0.54
C ALA A 69 23.12 -5.38 0.86
N PHE A 70 21.87 -5.41 0.39
CA PHE A 70 20.92 -6.49 0.69
C PHE A 70 19.95 -6.72 -0.48
N GLN A 71 19.85 -7.96 -0.98
CA GLN A 71 18.90 -8.37 -2.02
C GLN A 71 18.79 -7.39 -3.20
N GLY A 72 19.93 -6.94 -3.74
CA GLY A 72 19.98 -6.04 -4.90
C GLY A 72 19.71 -4.56 -4.60
N GLY A 73 19.49 -4.19 -3.33
CA GLY A 73 19.35 -2.80 -2.89
C GLY A 73 20.22 -2.49 -1.67
N THR A 74 19.94 -1.36 -1.03
CA THR A 74 20.60 -0.91 0.20
C THR A 74 19.63 -1.00 1.37
N LEU A 75 19.97 -1.79 2.38
CA LEU A 75 19.25 -1.86 3.65
C LEU A 75 19.84 -0.83 4.63
N ARG A 76 18.98 -0.02 5.22
CA ARG A 76 19.31 0.96 6.25
C ARG A 76 18.40 0.81 7.46
N THR A 77 18.94 1.00 8.65
CA THR A 77 18.13 0.92 9.89
C THR A 77 18.39 2.12 10.79
N ALA A 78 17.37 2.61 11.47
CA ALA A 78 17.49 3.66 12.47
C ALA A 78 16.57 3.37 13.67
N THR A 79 17.10 3.39 14.87
CA THR A 79 16.33 3.21 16.10
C THR A 79 15.86 4.57 16.59
N THR A 80 14.55 4.71 16.69
CA THR A 80 13.89 5.92 17.18
C THR A 80 13.43 5.70 18.62
N SER A 81 13.27 6.77 19.39
CA SER A 81 12.66 6.74 20.72
C SER A 81 11.33 7.48 20.66
N GLU A 82 10.24 6.81 21.02
CA GLU A 82 8.90 7.42 21.05
C GLU A 82 8.21 7.11 22.38
N TYR A 83 7.43 8.06 22.89
CA TYR A 83 6.62 7.83 24.08
C TYR A 83 5.23 7.35 23.65
N ASP A 84 4.88 6.12 24.05
CA ASP A 84 3.54 5.59 23.90
C ASP A 84 2.71 6.04 25.11
N ALA A 85 1.77 6.96 24.87
CA ALA A 85 0.90 7.49 25.91
C ALA A 85 -0.14 6.46 26.41
N GLN A 86 -0.52 5.49 25.58
CA GLN A 86 -1.49 4.46 25.93
C GLN A 86 -0.87 3.41 26.84
N ALA A 87 0.36 2.98 26.52
CA ALA A 87 1.12 2.03 27.34
C ALA A 87 1.96 2.70 28.45
N GLN A 88 2.00 4.04 28.48
CA GLN A 88 2.78 4.85 29.42
C GLN A 88 4.27 4.45 29.48
N GLN A 89 4.85 4.16 28.32
CA GLN A 89 6.23 3.70 28.22
C GLN A 89 6.95 4.31 27.03
N VAL A 90 8.28 4.40 27.13
CA VAL A 90 9.13 4.74 26.00
C VAL A 90 9.41 3.47 25.21
N GLU A 91 9.02 3.48 23.94
CA GLU A 91 9.31 2.42 23.00
C GLU A 91 10.48 2.84 22.10
N ASN A 92 11.26 1.85 21.67
CA ASN A 92 12.42 2.04 20.80
C ASN A 92 12.25 1.27 19.48
N PRO A 93 11.33 1.67 18.59
CA PRO A 93 11.14 1.01 17.32
C PRO A 93 12.30 1.31 16.36
N THR A 94 12.69 0.28 15.63
CA THR A 94 13.65 0.35 14.53
C THR A 94 12.89 0.59 13.24
N LEU A 95 13.13 1.75 12.61
CA LEU A 95 12.80 1.98 11.21
C LEU A 95 13.75 1.13 10.36
N VAL A 96 13.17 0.34 9.47
CA VAL A 96 13.88 -0.48 8.49
C VAL A 96 13.52 0.04 7.11
N VAL A 97 14.54 0.35 6.31
CA VAL A 97 14.39 0.83 4.94
C VAL A 97 15.22 -0.05 4.02
N TRP A 98 14.58 -0.71 3.07
CA TRP A 98 15.26 -1.23 1.89
C TRP A 98 15.05 -0.27 0.72
N GLN A 99 16.13 0.13 0.06
CA GLN A 99 16.08 1.05 -1.06
C GLN A 99 16.65 0.42 -2.33
N GLY A 100 15.81 0.30 -3.34
CA GLY A 100 16.18 -0.05 -4.70
C GLY A 100 16.55 1.19 -5.52
N ARG A 101 16.45 1.06 -6.84
CA ARG A 101 16.77 2.13 -7.79
C ARG A 101 15.63 3.13 -7.95
N ARG A 102 14.39 2.65 -7.97
CA ARG A 102 13.16 3.41 -8.24
C ARG A 102 12.18 3.40 -7.07
N PHE A 103 12.22 2.36 -6.26
CA PHE A 103 11.30 2.13 -5.17
C PHE A 103 12.06 1.89 -3.85
N SER A 104 11.34 2.05 -2.74
CA SER A 104 11.80 1.69 -1.41
C SER A 104 10.71 0.91 -0.68
N LEU A 105 11.12 0.08 0.27
CA LEU A 105 10.29 -0.70 1.17
C LEU A 105 10.63 -0.29 2.60
N VAL A 106 9.61 0.00 3.39
CA VAL A 106 9.75 0.44 4.78
C VAL A 106 8.92 -0.42 5.71
N THR A 107 9.44 -0.63 6.92
CA THR A 107 8.69 -1.21 8.05
C THR A 107 9.23 -0.68 9.38
N ARG A 108 8.42 -0.73 10.43
CA ARG A 108 8.85 -0.43 11.80
C ARG A 108 8.78 -1.67 12.64
N LEU A 109 9.89 -2.02 13.29
CA LEU A 109 9.98 -3.20 14.13
C LEU A 109 10.21 -2.78 15.58
N TYR A 110 9.38 -3.26 16.49
CA TYR A 110 9.56 -3.03 17.93
C TYR A 110 10.49 -4.08 18.51
N ARG A 111 11.51 -3.62 19.25
CA ARG A 111 12.50 -4.45 19.97
C ARG A 111 13.24 -5.42 19.05
N ALA A 112 13.65 -4.94 17.87
CA ALA A 112 14.38 -5.72 16.88
C ALA A 112 15.83 -5.23 16.77
N ALA A 113 16.79 -6.15 16.84
CA ALA A 113 18.17 -5.87 16.46
C ALA A 113 18.34 -6.00 14.93
N LEU A 114 19.45 -5.50 14.38
CA LEU A 114 19.76 -5.64 12.95
C LEU A 114 19.74 -7.11 12.48
N THR A 115 20.19 -8.05 13.31
CA THR A 115 20.13 -9.49 12.99
C THR A 115 18.69 -9.97 12.80
N ASP A 116 17.74 -9.49 13.62
CA ASP A 116 16.33 -9.86 13.50
C ASP A 116 15.73 -9.30 12.19
N VAL A 117 16.12 -8.07 11.83
CA VAL A 117 15.76 -7.45 10.54
C VAL A 117 16.25 -8.31 9.38
N LEU A 118 17.52 -8.73 9.41
CA LEU A 118 18.12 -9.53 8.35
C LEU A 118 17.47 -10.92 8.24
N LEU A 119 17.16 -11.55 9.37
CA LEU A 119 16.49 -12.84 9.40
C LEU A 119 15.08 -12.75 8.81
N LEU A 120 14.31 -11.71 9.18
CA LEU A 120 12.99 -11.46 8.60
C LEU A 120 13.07 -11.18 7.10
N LEU A 121 13.84 -10.17 6.67
CA LEU A 121 13.83 -9.76 5.26
C LEU A 121 14.39 -10.84 4.32
N ARG A 122 15.24 -11.74 4.84
CA ARG A 122 15.78 -12.86 4.05
C ARG A 122 14.68 -13.82 3.60
N THR A 123 13.60 -13.98 4.38
CA THR A 123 12.50 -14.87 4.01
C THR A 123 11.50 -14.22 3.07
N LEU A 124 11.66 -12.94 2.70
CA LEU A 124 10.66 -12.22 1.90
C LEU A 124 10.98 -12.12 0.41
N GLY A 125 12.19 -12.47 -0.04
CA GLY A 125 12.57 -12.40 -1.45
C GLY A 125 12.14 -11.11 -2.15
N ILE A 126 12.83 -10.00 -1.86
CA ILE A 126 12.53 -8.67 -2.41
C ILE A 126 13.02 -8.58 -3.86
N ALA A 127 12.14 -8.19 -4.77
CA ALA A 127 12.49 -7.90 -6.16
C ALA A 127 11.86 -6.58 -6.63
N GLU A 128 12.66 -5.73 -7.26
CA GLU A 128 12.22 -4.46 -7.84
C GLU A 128 11.88 -4.65 -9.33
N HIS A 129 10.77 -4.04 -9.75
CA HIS A 129 10.27 -4.01 -11.11
C HIS A 129 10.13 -2.56 -11.58
N ASP A 130 9.73 -2.37 -12.84
CA ASP A 130 9.53 -1.04 -13.39
C ASP A 130 8.32 -0.31 -12.78
N ASP A 131 7.37 -1.07 -12.23
CA ASP A 131 6.05 -0.66 -11.74
C ASP A 131 5.85 -0.89 -10.23
N GLY A 132 6.84 -1.42 -9.50
CA GLY A 132 6.78 -1.58 -8.05
C GLY A 132 7.77 -2.59 -7.47
N ILE A 133 7.49 -3.07 -6.26
CA ILE A 133 8.27 -4.10 -5.55
C ILE A 133 7.37 -5.32 -5.32
N THR A 134 7.95 -6.52 -5.43
CA THR A 134 7.30 -7.77 -5.04
C THR A 134 8.04 -8.45 -3.91
N LEU A 135 7.29 -9.13 -3.04
CA LEU A 135 7.79 -10.05 -2.04
C LEU A 135 7.43 -11.48 -2.45
N THR A 136 8.37 -12.40 -2.26
CA THR A 136 8.18 -13.85 -2.35
C THR A 136 8.47 -14.49 -0.99
N PRO A 137 7.47 -14.55 -0.08
CA PRO A 137 7.62 -15.20 1.22
C PRO A 137 8.04 -16.67 1.11
N ASP A 138 9.05 -17.06 1.88
CA ASP A 138 9.49 -18.45 2.01
C ASP A 138 8.62 -19.19 3.04
N ALA A 139 7.64 -19.94 2.52
CA ALA A 139 6.76 -20.76 3.33
C ALA A 139 7.50 -21.87 4.09
N SER A 140 8.64 -22.34 3.59
CA SER A 140 9.44 -23.36 4.29
C SER A 140 10.15 -22.79 5.52
N ALA A 141 10.42 -21.49 5.53
CA ALA A 141 10.87 -20.71 6.68
C ALA A 141 9.70 -20.19 7.54
N GLY A 142 8.47 -20.65 7.31
CA GLY A 142 7.29 -20.26 8.07
C GLY A 142 6.80 -18.83 7.81
N THR A 143 7.25 -18.19 6.72
CA THR A 143 6.85 -16.83 6.37
C THR A 143 5.77 -16.83 5.29
N ARG A 144 4.73 -16.01 5.46
CA ARG A 144 3.60 -15.93 4.52
C ARG A 144 2.93 -14.56 4.54
N LEU A 145 2.24 -14.20 3.46
CA LEU A 145 1.32 -13.06 3.50
C LEU A 145 0.13 -13.37 4.42
N ALA A 146 -0.27 -12.41 5.24
CA ALA A 146 -1.46 -12.52 6.08
C ALA A 146 -2.74 -12.31 5.27
N ARG A 147 -2.69 -11.35 4.35
CA ARG A 147 -3.76 -10.96 3.41
C ARG A 147 -3.14 -10.50 2.08
N PRO A 148 -3.92 -10.42 0.99
CA PRO A 148 -3.46 -9.80 -0.25
C PRO A 148 -2.92 -8.39 -0.01
N ALA A 149 -1.93 -7.99 -0.80
CA ALA A 149 -1.41 -6.63 -0.73
C ALA A 149 -2.41 -5.64 -1.32
N THR A 150 -2.40 -4.41 -0.80
CA THR A 150 -3.16 -3.30 -1.36
C THR A 150 -2.23 -2.29 -2.01
N VAL A 151 -2.77 -1.49 -2.91
CA VAL A 151 -2.12 -0.33 -3.52
C VAL A 151 -2.96 0.90 -3.25
N VAL A 152 -2.38 1.91 -2.63
CA VAL A 152 -3.03 3.20 -2.37
C VAL A 152 -2.48 4.24 -3.35
N LYS A 153 -3.37 4.85 -4.11
CA LYS A 153 -3.06 5.89 -5.09
C LYS A 153 -3.82 7.16 -4.76
N GLU A 154 -3.11 8.28 -4.65
CA GLU A 154 -3.78 9.58 -4.69
C GLU A 154 -4.08 9.95 -6.15
N VAL A 155 -5.31 10.33 -6.42
CA VAL A 155 -5.75 10.85 -7.71
C VAL A 155 -6.43 12.19 -7.46
N PRO A 156 -5.81 13.33 -7.85
CA PRO A 156 -6.43 14.64 -7.72
C PRO A 156 -7.84 14.65 -8.28
N THR A 157 -8.76 15.34 -7.61
CA THR A 157 -10.19 15.43 -7.95
C THR A 157 -11.03 14.13 -7.84
N LEU A 158 -10.41 12.97 -7.56
CA LEU A 158 -11.09 11.70 -7.26
C LEU A 158 -10.89 11.27 -5.79
N GLY A 159 -9.71 11.50 -5.23
CA GLY A 159 -9.35 11.19 -3.84
C GLY A 159 -8.30 10.08 -3.72
N LEU A 160 -8.32 9.37 -2.58
CA LEU A 160 -7.50 8.19 -2.36
C LEU A 160 -8.21 6.96 -2.91
N VAL A 161 -7.53 6.21 -3.77
CA VAL A 161 -8.00 4.96 -4.33
C VAL A 161 -7.14 3.84 -3.76
N GLU A 162 -7.69 3.08 -2.81
CA GLU A 162 -7.08 1.86 -2.30
C GLU A 162 -7.59 0.67 -3.11
N MET A 163 -6.69 -0.07 -3.74
CA MET A 163 -6.99 -1.19 -4.65
C MET A 163 -6.42 -2.47 -4.06
N GLY A 164 -7.17 -3.56 -4.20
CA GLY A 164 -6.74 -4.88 -3.75
C GLY A 164 -7.49 -5.98 -4.48
N ARG A 165 -7.11 -7.23 -4.19
CA ARG A 165 -7.90 -8.38 -4.65
C ARG A 165 -9.21 -8.47 -3.86
N PRO A 166 -10.33 -8.83 -4.51
CA PRO A 166 -11.55 -9.17 -3.81
C PRO A 166 -11.30 -10.33 -2.83
N THR A 167 -11.78 -10.19 -1.60
CA THR A 167 -11.76 -11.23 -0.57
C THR A 167 -13.19 -11.58 -0.16
N ARG A 168 -13.36 -12.69 0.57
CA ARG A 168 -14.69 -13.06 1.08
C ARG A 168 -15.19 -12.03 2.08
N GLU A 169 -14.29 -11.51 2.90
CA GLU A 169 -14.54 -10.47 3.89
C GLU A 169 -15.13 -9.21 3.22
N HIS A 170 -14.56 -8.78 2.09
CA HIS A 170 -15.08 -7.66 1.31
C HIS A 170 -16.52 -7.90 0.84
N THR A 171 -16.82 -9.08 0.31
CA THR A 171 -18.17 -9.38 -0.19
C THR A 171 -19.23 -9.43 0.91
N VAL A 172 -18.88 -9.81 2.13
CA VAL A 172 -19.79 -9.82 3.29
C VAL A 172 -20.08 -8.41 3.80
N GLN A 173 -19.14 -7.48 3.59
CA GLN A 173 -19.27 -6.07 4.01
C GLN A 173 -20.01 -5.20 3.00
N LEU A 174 -20.37 -5.73 1.82
CA LEU A 174 -21.13 -4.97 0.84
C LEU A 174 -22.52 -4.63 1.38
N PRO A 175 -23.00 -3.41 1.12
CA PRO A 175 -24.38 -3.07 1.43
C PRO A 175 -25.38 -4.04 0.76
N PRO A 176 -26.54 -4.30 1.38
CA PRO A 176 -27.52 -5.24 0.86
C PRO A 176 -28.31 -4.73 -0.35
N TRP A 177 -28.10 -3.47 -0.76
CA TRP A 177 -28.76 -2.86 -1.93
C TRP A 177 -27.86 -2.93 -3.16
N GLN A 178 -28.45 -2.80 -4.34
CA GLN A 178 -27.71 -2.84 -5.60
C GLN A 178 -26.84 -1.59 -5.80
N GLY A 179 -25.58 -1.78 -6.20
CA GLY A 179 -24.67 -0.71 -6.57
C GLY A 179 -24.99 -0.11 -7.95
N ALA A 180 -24.40 1.04 -8.27
CA ALA A 180 -24.44 1.59 -9.61
C ALA A 180 -23.50 0.79 -10.52
N SER A 181 -23.99 0.36 -11.69
CA SER A 181 -23.15 -0.35 -12.67
C SER A 181 -22.17 0.61 -13.33
N VAL A 182 -20.89 0.25 -13.33
CA VAL A 182 -19.78 0.96 -14.00
C VAL A 182 -18.93 -0.07 -14.76
N PRO A 183 -18.06 0.34 -15.72
CA PRO A 183 -17.30 -0.61 -16.54
C PRO A 183 -16.46 -1.62 -15.74
N SER A 184 -15.94 -1.18 -14.58
CA SER A 184 -15.06 -1.96 -13.73
C SER A 184 -15.80 -2.81 -12.67
N GLY A 185 -17.14 -2.77 -12.61
CA GLY A 185 -17.95 -3.55 -11.66
C GLY A 185 -19.19 -2.83 -11.14
N GLU A 186 -19.49 -3.00 -9.85
CA GLU A 186 -20.56 -2.27 -9.15
C GLU A 186 -19.98 -1.28 -8.15
N LEU A 187 -20.51 -0.05 -8.18
CA LEU A 187 -20.11 1.05 -7.29
C LEU A 187 -21.15 1.26 -6.19
N PHE A 188 -20.72 1.15 -4.95
CA PHE A 188 -21.50 1.40 -3.76
C PHE A 188 -21.05 2.71 -3.12
N ARG A 189 -21.98 3.42 -2.47
CA ARG A 189 -21.71 4.62 -1.67
C ARG A 189 -22.10 4.34 -0.25
N ASP A 190 -21.22 4.70 0.69
CA ASP A 190 -21.48 4.62 2.12
C ASP A 190 -20.78 5.79 2.84
N THR A 191 -20.83 5.82 4.17
CA THR A 191 -20.40 6.94 5.00
C THR A 191 -19.49 6.48 6.14
N LEU A 192 -18.36 7.15 6.31
CA LEU A 192 -17.44 6.95 7.44
C LEU A 192 -18.10 7.38 8.76
N SER A 193 -17.51 6.97 9.89
CA SER A 193 -18.00 7.35 11.22
C SER A 193 -18.05 8.86 11.48
N ASP A 194 -17.26 9.65 10.74
CA ASP A 194 -17.23 11.11 10.80
C ASP A 194 -18.21 11.80 9.83
N GLY A 195 -19.04 11.04 9.13
CA GLY A 195 -20.05 11.56 8.20
C GLY A 195 -19.54 11.80 6.77
N ARG A 196 -18.26 11.58 6.48
CA ARG A 196 -17.72 11.75 5.12
C ARG A 196 -18.09 10.55 4.23
N PRO A 197 -18.47 10.78 2.96
CA PRO A 197 -18.78 9.68 2.06
C PRO A 197 -17.51 8.92 1.65
N PHE A 198 -17.64 7.63 1.41
CA PHE A 198 -16.67 6.84 0.68
C PHE A 198 -17.41 5.96 -0.34
N PHE A 199 -16.66 5.44 -1.32
CA PHE A 199 -17.21 4.59 -2.36
C PHE A 199 -16.46 3.28 -2.41
N VAL A 200 -17.16 2.22 -2.77
CA VAL A 200 -16.60 0.88 -2.92
C VAL A 200 -16.91 0.41 -4.33
N LEU A 201 -15.87 0.13 -5.10
CA LEU A 201 -15.97 -0.52 -6.40
C LEU A 201 -15.70 -2.01 -6.21
N SER A 202 -16.72 -2.82 -6.46
CA SER A 202 -16.67 -4.27 -6.41
C SER A 202 -16.64 -4.85 -7.82
N GLY A 203 -15.50 -5.36 -8.24
CA GLY A 203 -15.31 -6.10 -9.48
C GLY A 203 -14.90 -7.55 -9.23
N SER A 204 -14.90 -8.37 -10.29
CA SER A 204 -14.53 -9.79 -10.19
C SER A 204 -13.03 -10.02 -9.92
N ALA A 205 -12.19 -9.06 -10.32
CA ALA A 205 -10.73 -9.15 -10.20
C ALA A 205 -10.11 -8.02 -9.35
N VAL A 206 -10.86 -6.94 -9.11
CA VAL A 206 -10.40 -5.79 -8.32
C VAL A 206 -11.48 -5.40 -7.34
N TRP A 207 -11.06 -5.13 -6.12
CA TRP A 207 -11.80 -4.36 -5.14
C TRP A 207 -11.12 -3.01 -4.97
N ALA A 208 -11.88 -1.92 -4.96
CA ALA A 208 -11.32 -0.62 -4.64
C ALA A 208 -12.19 0.20 -3.68
N THR A 209 -11.55 0.81 -2.69
CA THR A 209 -12.16 1.80 -1.82
C THR A 209 -11.69 3.19 -2.25
N ILE A 210 -12.63 4.09 -2.49
CA ILE A 210 -12.37 5.46 -2.91
C ILE A 210 -12.81 6.40 -1.80
N VAL A 211 -11.85 7.13 -1.24
CA VAL A 211 -12.09 8.14 -0.21
C VAL A 211 -11.84 9.53 -0.81
N PRO A 212 -12.91 10.30 -1.11
CA PRO A 212 -12.80 11.68 -1.57
C PRO A 212 -11.94 12.52 -0.62
N LEU A 213 -10.99 13.27 -1.19
CA LEU A 213 -10.20 14.26 -0.45
C LEU A 213 -10.87 15.64 -0.51
N ALA A 214 -10.29 16.62 0.17
CA ALA A 214 -10.88 17.97 0.31
C ALA A 214 -11.12 18.69 -1.04
N ASP A 215 -10.38 18.33 -2.09
CA ASP A 215 -10.50 18.85 -3.45
C ASP A 215 -11.53 18.08 -4.31
N THR A 216 -12.14 17.02 -3.77
CA THR A 216 -13.03 16.12 -4.49
C THR A 216 -14.49 16.42 -4.15
N THR A 217 -15.30 16.70 -5.18
CA THR A 217 -16.76 16.78 -5.02
C THR A 217 -17.36 15.37 -5.02
N ALA A 218 -17.84 14.89 -3.86
CA ALA A 218 -18.33 13.52 -3.72
C ALA A 218 -19.40 13.12 -4.76
N ASP A 219 -20.30 14.02 -5.13
CA ASP A 219 -21.35 13.73 -6.12
C ASP A 219 -20.82 13.54 -7.55
N ARG A 220 -19.57 13.94 -7.83
CA ARG A 220 -18.92 13.68 -9.13
C ARG A 220 -18.26 12.31 -9.20
N VAL A 221 -17.98 11.66 -8.06
CA VAL A 221 -17.23 10.41 -8.01
C VAL A 221 -17.86 9.32 -8.90
N PRO A 222 -19.18 9.08 -8.90
CA PRO A 222 -19.77 8.07 -9.79
C PRO A 222 -19.44 8.29 -11.27
N ALA A 223 -19.51 9.53 -11.76
CA ALA A 223 -19.19 9.85 -13.14
C ALA A 223 -17.68 9.73 -13.45
N LEU A 224 -16.81 10.03 -12.47
CA LEU A 224 -15.37 9.84 -12.62
C LEU A 224 -14.98 8.36 -12.65
N VAL A 225 -15.62 7.54 -11.82
CA VAL A 225 -15.42 6.09 -11.77
C VAL A 225 -15.97 5.39 -13.01
N ASP A 226 -17.08 5.88 -13.57
CA ASP A 226 -17.61 5.40 -14.84
C ASP A 226 -16.61 5.58 -16.01
N GLY A 227 -15.80 6.63 -15.94
CA GLY A 227 -14.70 6.88 -16.89
C GLY A 227 -13.36 6.22 -16.54
N LEU A 228 -13.28 5.45 -15.45
CA LEU A 228 -12.05 4.82 -14.97
C LEU A 228 -11.98 3.34 -15.38
N ASP A 229 -11.05 3.01 -16.28
CA ASP A 229 -10.61 1.62 -16.52
C ASP A 229 -9.69 1.21 -15.37
N LEU A 230 -10.25 0.47 -14.41
CA LEU A 230 -9.52 -0.10 -13.29
C LEU A 230 -9.55 -1.62 -13.38
N ARG A 231 -8.37 -2.24 -13.52
CA ARG A 231 -8.26 -3.69 -13.62
C ARG A 231 -6.96 -4.23 -13.06
N ALA A 232 -7.01 -5.47 -12.58
CA ALA A 232 -5.81 -6.23 -12.28
C ALA A 232 -5.17 -6.71 -13.59
N VAL A 233 -3.85 -6.63 -13.65
CA VAL A 233 -3.00 -7.10 -14.74
C VAL A 233 -1.97 -8.06 -14.15
N GLY A 234 -2.06 -9.33 -14.56
CA GLY A 234 -1.24 -10.42 -14.01
C GLY A 234 -1.93 -11.76 -14.11
#